data_AF-A0A4Q1JJW9-F1
#
_entry.id   AF-A0A4Q1JJW9-F1
#
_cell.length_a   1.000
_cell.length_b   1.000
_cell.length_c   1.000
_cell.angle_alpha   90.00
_cell.angle_beta   90.00
_cell.angle_gamma   90.00
#
_symmetry.space_group_name_H-M   'P 1'
#
loop_
_entity.id
_entity.type
_entity.pdbx_description
1 polymer ?
#
loop_
_entity_poly.entity_id
_entity_poly.type
_entity_poly.pdbx_seq_one_letter_code
_entity_poly.pdbx_strand_id
1 'polypeptide(L)'
;MKKTLILCITIVTLFGCSKDNENNEVKIRLSNVSQYDFQNIVVNTTTGDVNFENLKSGQKSEYKDFDKAYSYAFVELEIDGKTYTLQPIDYVGETLLKNGNYTYQLDANDTDDQYTKLSLTLIKD
;
A
#
# COMPACT_ATOMS: atom_id res chain seq x y z
N MET A 1 -16.80 -5.67 -61.18
CA MET A 1 -15.95 -4.44 -61.09
C MET A 1 -16.33 -3.73 -59.79
N LYS A 2 -15.65 -4.05 -58.68
CA LYS A 2 -14.74 -3.14 -57.93
C LYS A 2 -15.23 -1.69 -57.82
N LYS A 3 -15.61 -1.25 -56.61
CA LYS A 3 -14.94 -0.17 -55.86
C LYS A 3 -15.49 -0.09 -54.43
N THR A 4 -14.60 -0.36 -53.50
CA THR A 4 -14.68 -0.24 -52.04
C THR A 4 -14.74 1.22 -51.59
N LEU A 5 -15.40 1.50 -50.47
CA LEU A 5 -15.00 2.60 -49.59
C LEU A 5 -15.10 2.14 -48.13
N ILE A 6 -13.96 1.70 -47.61
CA ILE A 6 -13.73 1.34 -46.21
C ILE A 6 -13.35 2.64 -45.49
N LEU A 7 -14.11 3.03 -44.48
CA LEU A 7 -13.78 4.13 -43.58
C LEU A 7 -12.95 3.55 -42.41
N CYS A 8 -11.64 3.72 -42.46
CA CYS A 8 -10.72 3.36 -41.38
C CYS A 8 -10.88 4.36 -40.22
N ILE A 9 -11.38 3.88 -39.06
CA ILE A 9 -11.21 4.56 -37.78
C ILE A 9 -9.86 4.10 -37.21
N THR A 10 -8.90 5.01 -37.20
CA THR A 10 -7.60 4.82 -36.57
C THR A 10 -7.74 5.11 -35.08
N ILE A 11 -7.85 4.06 -34.27
CA ILE A 11 -7.71 4.16 -32.82
C ILE A 11 -6.22 4.25 -32.52
N VAL A 12 -5.76 5.44 -32.13
CA VAL A 12 -4.42 5.64 -31.58
C VAL A 12 -4.54 5.52 -30.07
N THR A 13 -4.40 4.29 -29.55
CA THR A 13 -4.13 4.08 -28.12
C THR A 13 -2.65 4.34 -27.88
N LEU A 14 -2.33 5.50 -27.32
CA LEU A 14 -1.04 5.72 -26.67
C LEU A 14 -1.06 4.94 -25.35
N PHE A 15 -0.66 3.67 -25.41
CA PHE A 15 -0.14 3.00 -24.21
C PHE A 15 1.22 3.64 -23.92
N GLY A 16 1.22 4.62 -23.02
CA GLY A 16 2.45 5.07 -22.39
C GLY A 16 2.99 3.91 -21.56
N CYS A 17 3.99 3.21 -22.08
CA CYS A 17 4.86 2.36 -21.27
C CYS A 17 5.50 3.24 -20.20
N SER A 18 5.02 3.12 -18.95
CA SER A 18 5.77 3.56 -17.80
C SER A 18 7.11 2.81 -17.81
N LYS A 19 8.18 3.59 -17.78
CA LYS A 19 9.55 3.10 -17.86
C LYS A 19 9.82 2.31 -16.58
N ASP A 20 9.90 0.97 -16.70
CA ASP A 20 10.37 0.10 -15.62
C ASP A 20 11.84 0.46 -15.36
N ASN A 21 12.06 1.39 -14.44
CA ASN A 21 13.33 1.41 -13.74
C ASN A 21 13.32 0.14 -12.90
N GLU A 22 14.19 -0.82 -13.24
CA GLU A 22 14.61 -1.89 -12.34
C GLU A 22 15.35 -1.27 -11.14
N ASN A 23 14.65 -0.45 -10.37
CA ASN A 23 15.15 0.04 -9.11
C ASN A 23 14.96 -1.08 -8.11
N ASN A 24 16.06 -1.36 -7.42
CA ASN A 24 16.19 -2.24 -6.27
C ASN A 24 15.37 -1.69 -5.09
N GLU A 25 14.05 -1.62 -5.25
CA GLU A 25 13.11 -1.01 -4.31
C GLU A 25 12.24 -2.10 -3.67
N VAL A 26 11.89 -1.89 -2.40
CA VAL A 26 10.94 -2.74 -1.69
C VAL A 26 9.54 -2.26 -2.08
N LYS A 27 8.71 -3.16 -2.59
CA LYS A 27 7.32 -2.82 -2.96
C LYS A 27 6.39 -3.30 -1.86
N ILE A 28 5.63 -2.38 -1.28
CA ILE A 28 4.70 -2.68 -0.20
C ILE A 28 3.29 -2.30 -0.62
N ARG A 29 2.36 -3.23 -0.45
CA ARG A 29 0.92 -2.95 -0.42
C ARG A 29 0.37 -3.17 0.97
N LEU A 30 -0.81 -2.65 1.23
CA LEU A 30 -1.57 -2.87 2.45
C LEU A 30 -2.67 -3.89 2.20
N SER A 31 -3.01 -4.66 3.24
CA SER A 31 -4.19 -5.51 3.27
C SER A 31 -4.96 -5.25 4.53
N ASN A 32 -6.21 -4.79 4.42
CA ASN A 32 -7.11 -4.65 5.54
C ASN A 32 -7.81 -6.00 5.78
N VAL A 33 -7.43 -6.72 6.85
CA VAL A 33 -8.08 -7.99 7.23
C VAL A 33 -9.08 -7.83 8.36
N SER A 34 -9.30 -6.60 8.83
CA SER A 34 -10.25 -6.29 9.88
C SER A 34 -11.68 -6.19 9.34
N GLN A 35 -12.64 -6.04 10.26
CA GLN A 35 -14.04 -5.75 9.94
C GLN A 35 -14.33 -4.26 9.65
N TYR A 36 -13.35 -3.38 9.83
CA TYR A 36 -13.51 -1.93 9.74
C TYR A 36 -13.06 -1.40 8.38
N ASP A 37 -13.62 -0.27 7.94
CA ASP A 37 -13.12 0.48 6.80
C ASP A 37 -12.02 1.45 7.26
N PHE A 38 -10.91 1.48 6.53
CA PHE A 38 -9.76 2.33 6.80
C PHE A 38 -9.76 3.54 5.87
N GLN A 39 -9.56 4.73 6.43
CA GLN A 39 -9.49 5.99 5.71
C GLN A 39 -8.22 6.76 6.07
N ASN A 40 -7.80 7.70 5.21
CA ASN A 40 -6.67 8.61 5.46
C ASN A 40 -5.41 7.86 5.92
N ILE A 41 -5.08 6.75 5.25
CA ILE A 41 -4.03 5.84 5.68
C ILE A 41 -2.66 6.42 5.33
N VAL A 42 -1.79 6.52 6.33
CA VAL A 42 -0.39 6.98 6.22
C VAL A 42 0.52 5.89 6.76
N VAL A 43 1.57 5.55 6.02
CA VAL A 43 2.61 4.60 6.43
C VAL A 43 3.97 5.27 6.35
N ASN A 44 4.80 5.07 7.37
CA ASN A 44 6.17 5.58 7.40
C ASN A 44 7.14 4.46 7.81
N THR A 45 8.08 4.15 6.91
CA THR A 45 9.08 3.10 7.07
C THR A 45 10.45 3.64 7.50
N THR A 46 10.50 4.84 8.10
CA THR A 46 11.67 5.69 8.44
C THR A 46 12.20 6.59 7.32
N THR A 47 11.63 6.51 6.12
CA THR A 47 12.04 7.32 4.96
C THR A 47 11.09 8.47 4.63
N GLY A 48 9.99 8.61 5.39
CA GLY A 48 8.95 9.62 5.16
C GLY A 48 7.55 9.01 5.06
N ASP A 49 6.55 9.88 5.02
CA ASP A 49 5.15 9.49 5.00
C ASP A 49 4.70 9.12 3.58
N VAL A 50 4.04 7.98 3.46
CA VAL A 50 3.42 7.49 2.23
C VAL A 50 1.93 7.31 2.46
N ASN A 51 1.13 8.13 1.77
CA ASN A 51 -0.33 8.03 1.80
C ASN A 51 -0.80 6.83 0.99
N PHE A 52 -1.81 6.10 1.47
CA PHE A 52 -2.53 5.06 0.75
C PHE A 52 -4.00 5.46 0.52
N GLU A 53 -4.60 4.84 -0.48
CA GLU A 53 -6.04 4.93 -0.71
C GLU A 53 -6.84 4.33 0.46
N ASN A 54 -8.09 4.75 0.60
CA ASN A 54 -9.00 4.16 1.56
C ASN A 54 -9.23 2.67 1.23
N LEU A 55 -9.27 1.83 2.26
CA LEU A 55 -9.43 0.39 2.12
C LEU A 55 -10.67 -0.07 2.87
N LYS A 56 -11.62 -0.65 2.14
CA LYS A 56 -12.72 -1.35 2.77
C LYS A 56 -12.24 -2.59 3.51
N SER A 57 -13.04 -3.09 4.44
CA SER A 57 -12.82 -4.40 5.06
C SER A 57 -12.55 -5.48 3.99
N GLY A 58 -11.46 -6.23 4.18
CA GLY A 58 -11.01 -7.28 3.27
C GLY A 58 -10.26 -6.80 2.02
N GLN A 59 -10.10 -5.49 1.81
CA GLN A 59 -9.48 -4.94 0.60
C GLN A 59 -7.95 -4.86 0.70
N LYS A 60 -7.28 -4.98 -0.44
CA LYS A 60 -5.85 -4.68 -0.62
C LYS A 60 -5.64 -3.40 -1.43
N SER A 61 -4.58 -2.67 -1.11
CA SER A 61 -4.12 -1.54 -1.92
C SER A 61 -3.32 -2.02 -3.14
N GLU A 62 -3.05 -1.08 -4.04
CA GLU A 62 -1.94 -1.24 -4.99
C GLU A 62 -0.58 -1.20 -4.26
N TYR A 63 0.46 -1.73 -4.91
CA TYR A 63 1.83 -1.63 -4.39
C TYR A 63 2.35 -0.20 -4.52
N LYS A 64 3.17 0.21 -3.54
CA LYS A 64 3.96 1.43 -3.57
C LYS A 64 5.43 1.11 -3.33
N ASP A 65 6.28 1.92 -3.92
CA ASP A 65 7.72 1.77 -3.84
C ASP A 65 8.28 2.44 -2.58
N PHE A 66 9.18 1.75 -1.90
CA PHE A 66 9.90 2.23 -0.73
C PHE A 66 11.40 2.00 -0.91
N ASP A 67 12.20 3.04 -0.64
CA ASP A 67 13.66 2.95 -0.64
C ASP A 67 14.16 1.94 0.40
N LYS A 68 13.51 1.95 1.58
CA LYS A 68 13.83 1.10 2.73
C LYS A 68 12.57 0.79 3.51
N ALA A 69 12.48 -0.44 4.00
CA ALA A 69 11.41 -0.86 4.88
C ALA A 69 11.86 -1.99 5.81
N TYR A 70 11.08 -2.19 6.87
CA TYR A 70 11.30 -3.21 7.91
C TYR A 70 10.08 -4.13 8.01
N SER A 71 10.15 -5.11 8.92
CA SER A 71 9.06 -6.05 9.20
C SER A 71 7.83 -5.39 9.85
N TYR A 72 7.99 -4.17 10.34
CA TYR A 72 6.95 -3.29 10.85
C TYR A 72 7.20 -1.85 10.40
N ALA A 73 6.19 -1.00 10.55
CA ALA A 73 6.23 0.41 10.17
C ALA A 73 5.35 1.22 11.11
N PHE A 74 5.55 2.54 11.11
CA PHE A 74 4.53 3.45 11.63
C PHE A 74 3.31 3.41 10.69
N VAL A 75 2.11 3.35 11.26
CA VAL A 75 0.85 3.45 10.53
C VAL A 75 -0.09 4.38 11.28
N GLU A 76 -0.67 5.33 10.58
CA GLU A 76 -1.78 6.14 11.08
C GLU A 76 -2.95 6.01 10.10
N LEU A 77 -4.15 5.83 10.62
CA LEU A 77 -5.37 5.75 9.80
C LEU A 77 -6.59 6.16 10.61
N GLU A 78 -7.69 6.40 9.91
CA GLU A 78 -8.99 6.67 10.51
C GLU A 78 -9.95 5.49 10.36
N ILE A 79 -10.70 5.21 11.44
CA ILE A 79 -11.87 4.33 11.46
C ILE A 79 -13.03 5.13 12.07
N ASP A 80 -14.15 5.21 11.36
CA ASP A 80 -15.35 5.96 11.79
C ASP A 80 -15.05 7.41 12.23
N GLY A 81 -14.10 8.07 11.56
CA GLY A 81 -13.68 9.45 11.83
C GLY A 81 -12.79 9.63 13.06
N LYS A 82 -12.31 8.55 13.68
CA LYS A 82 -11.33 8.58 14.77
C LYS A 82 -9.97 8.11 14.27
N THR A 83 -8.91 8.81 14.64
CA THR A 83 -7.53 8.45 14.30
C THR A 83 -6.98 7.38 15.24
N TYR A 84 -6.30 6.39 14.65
CA TYR A 84 -5.60 5.33 15.35
C TYR A 84 -4.17 5.21 14.81
N THR A 85 -3.24 4.83 15.68
CA THR A 85 -1.81 4.89 15.38
C THR A 85 -1.12 3.61 15.86
N LEU A 86 -0.43 2.93 14.95
CA LEU A 86 0.56 1.91 15.27
C LEU A 86 1.94 2.56 15.25
N GLN A 87 2.57 2.70 16.40
CA GLN A 87 3.88 3.33 16.52
C GLN A 87 4.94 2.34 17.05
N PRO A 88 5.92 1.96 16.22
CA PRO A 88 7.08 1.22 16.70
C PRO A 88 7.90 2.03 17.71
N ILE A 89 8.46 1.35 18.71
CA ILE A 89 9.28 1.99 19.77
C ILE A 89 10.63 2.42 19.20
N ASP A 90 11.33 1.51 18.52
CA ASP A 90 12.55 1.77 17.76
C ASP A 90 12.74 0.72 16.65
N TYR A 91 13.74 0.92 15.79
CA TYR A 91 14.18 -0.02 14.76
C TYR A 91 15.61 -0.53 15.03
N VAL A 92 16.11 -0.40 16.26
CA VAL A 92 17.52 -0.67 16.57
C VAL A 92 17.76 -2.18 16.55
N GLY A 93 18.67 -2.62 15.68
CA GLY A 93 18.97 -4.05 15.49
C GLY A 93 18.06 -4.75 14.49
N GLU A 94 17.09 -4.04 13.91
CA GLU A 94 16.26 -4.59 12.84
C GLU A 94 17.03 -4.77 11.53
N THR A 95 16.53 -5.70 10.72
CA THR A 95 17.07 -5.97 9.39
C THR A 95 16.17 -5.37 8.32
N LEU A 96 16.77 -4.61 7.39
CA LEU A 96 16.06 -4.12 6.22
C LEU A 96 15.48 -5.27 5.40
N LEU A 97 14.28 -5.06 4.88
CA LEU A 97 13.72 -5.96 3.88
C LEU A 97 14.60 -5.99 2.64
N LYS A 98 14.73 -7.18 2.06
CA LYS A 98 15.36 -7.34 0.75
C LYS A 98 14.39 -6.85 -0.31
N ASN A 99 14.90 -6.57 -1.51
CA ASN A 99 14.05 -6.22 -2.64
C ASN A 99 13.03 -7.31 -2.91
N GLY A 100 11.80 -6.90 -3.20
CA GLY A 100 10.69 -7.80 -3.43
C GLY A 100 9.35 -7.18 -3.09
N ASN A 101 8.31 -7.98 -3.26
CA ASN A 101 6.93 -7.60 -2.99
C ASN A 101 6.52 -8.11 -1.62
N TYR A 102 5.93 -7.21 -0.85
CA TYR A 102 5.50 -7.47 0.51
C TYR A 102 4.11 -6.89 0.74
N THR A 103 3.38 -7.51 1.66
CA THR A 103 2.10 -7.02 2.15
C THR A 103 2.23 -6.71 3.63
N TYR A 104 1.97 -5.46 4.01
CA TYR A 104 1.63 -5.13 5.39
C TYR A 104 0.16 -5.46 5.61
N GLN A 105 -0.08 -6.59 6.25
CA GLN A 105 -1.41 -6.99 6.66
C GLN A 105 -1.77 -6.26 7.95
N LEU A 106 -2.75 -5.35 7.84
CA LEU A 106 -3.24 -4.53 8.92
C LEU A 106 -4.55 -5.13 9.47
N ASP A 107 -4.62 -5.24 10.79
CA ASP A 107 -5.82 -5.63 11.51
C ASP A 107 -6.16 -4.58 12.57
N ALA A 108 -7.43 -4.52 12.94
CA ALA A 108 -7.97 -3.61 13.93
C ALA A 108 -8.93 -4.38 14.85
N ASN A 109 -8.59 -4.42 16.14
CA ASN A 109 -9.44 -5.08 17.14
C ASN A 109 -10.57 -4.16 17.64
N ASP A 110 -11.40 -4.65 18.56
CA ASP A 110 -12.59 -3.93 19.05
C ASP A 110 -12.30 -2.84 20.09
N THR A 111 -11.04 -2.63 20.50
CA THR A 111 -10.70 -1.52 21.41
C THR A 111 -10.91 -0.16 20.74
N ASP A 112 -11.21 0.84 21.56
CA ASP A 112 -11.28 2.24 21.15
C ASP A 112 -9.99 3.02 21.49
N ASP A 113 -9.00 2.35 22.07
CA ASP A 113 -7.72 2.96 22.39
C ASP A 113 -6.88 3.24 21.14
N GLN A 114 -6.38 4.48 21.04
CA GLN A 114 -5.68 4.99 19.86
C GLN A 114 -4.46 4.14 19.46
N TYR A 115 -3.72 3.59 20.43
CA TYR A 115 -2.40 2.99 20.21
C TYR A 115 -2.40 1.47 20.22
N THR A 116 -3.49 0.85 20.68
CA THR A 116 -3.60 -0.61 20.82
C THR A 116 -4.65 -1.23 19.91
N LYS A 117 -5.38 -0.42 19.12
CA LYS A 117 -6.36 -0.92 18.15
C LYS A 117 -5.70 -1.63 16.97
N LEU A 118 -4.61 -1.08 16.45
CA LEU A 118 -3.99 -1.55 15.22
C LEU A 118 -2.91 -2.59 15.48
N SER A 119 -2.78 -3.54 14.56
CA SER A 119 -1.63 -4.45 14.49
C SER A 119 -1.20 -4.67 13.04
N LEU A 120 0.07 -5.04 12.85
CA LEU A 120 0.68 -5.24 11.54
C LEU A 120 1.42 -6.56 11.51
N THR A 121 1.18 -7.35 10.45
CA THR A 121 1.95 -8.55 10.12
C THR A 121 2.55 -8.40 8.72
N LEU A 122 3.85 -8.62 8.59
CA LEU A 122 4.50 -8.67 7.29
C LEU A 122 4.26 -10.03 6.62
N ILE A 123 3.79 -10.00 5.38
CA ILE A 123 3.72 -11.17 4.50
C ILE A 123 4.63 -10.92 3.30
N LYS A 124 5.47 -11.90 2.97
CA LYS A 124 6.21 -11.92 1.72
C LYS A 124 5.34 -12.57 0.64
N ASP A 125 5.14 -11.88 -0.48
CA ASP A 125 4.37 -12.39 -1.62
C ASP A 125 5.19 -13.33 -2.52
#